data_AF-E9HFT6-F1
#
_entry.id   AF-E9HFT6-F1
#
_cell.length_a   1.000
_cell.length_b   1.000
_cell.length_c   1.000
_cell.angle_alpha   90.00
_cell.angle_beta   90.00
_cell.angle_gamma   90.00
#
_symmetry.space_group_name_H-M   'P 1'
#
loop_
_entity.id
_entity.type
_entity.pdbx_description
1 polymer ?
#
loop_
_entity_poly.entity_id
_entity_poly.type
_entity_poly.pdbx_seq_one_letter_code
_entity_poly.pdbx_strand_id
1 'polypeptide(L)'
;MGGVPVYTIYREYDDAFNTLDVSYFAFYPYNRGKDACVGVPIDGSCVGAEKNLGNHVGDWEHNALRFRNGQPYMIHLNVHSFGAYYIWNETTNNFQFFVGEEVRAAVGGDYNDEPVEIEGRYEPQYPQTVELIGTHPVVYSANGSHGLWGSADVHTYVPGLPLQDFTNEGMAWTTWDNLIIIPWLPSNISYEGNLNWLNFLGDWGNSAEGCEYEIVTGECELGSGPSGPRSKVDFPDPEPKTSMHNY
;
A
#
# COMPACT_ATOMS: atom_id res chain seq x y z
N MET A 1 -11.76 -2.09 -23.43
CA MET A 1 -10.34 -2.20 -23.06
C MET A 1 -10.28 -3.21 -21.92
N GLY A 2 -9.27 -4.08 -21.85
CA GLY A 2 -9.25 -5.18 -20.89
C GLY A 2 -9.03 -4.66 -19.46
N GLY A 3 -9.98 -4.89 -18.56
CA GLY A 3 -9.83 -4.52 -17.15
C GLY A 3 -8.81 -5.43 -16.47
N VAL A 4 -7.92 -4.83 -15.66
CA VAL A 4 -7.07 -5.58 -14.73
C VAL A 4 -8.01 -6.31 -13.75
N PRO A 5 -7.87 -7.63 -13.53
CA PRO A 5 -8.66 -8.32 -12.52
C PRO A 5 -8.41 -7.69 -11.15
N VAL A 6 -9.48 -7.25 -10.49
CA VAL A 6 -9.40 -6.68 -9.14
C VAL A 6 -10.16 -7.59 -8.18
N TYR A 7 -9.42 -8.15 -7.22
CA TYR A 7 -9.98 -8.97 -6.17
C TYR A 7 -10.57 -8.04 -5.10
N THR A 8 -11.89 -8.02 -5.04
CA THR A 8 -12.66 -7.08 -4.23
C THR A 8 -13.17 -7.81 -3.00
N ILE A 9 -12.50 -7.61 -1.86
CA ILE A 9 -12.86 -8.24 -0.60
C ILE A 9 -13.74 -7.27 0.18
N TYR A 10 -14.95 -7.68 0.53
CA TYR A 10 -15.87 -6.83 1.28
C TYR A 10 -16.22 -7.40 2.65
N ARG A 11 -16.38 -6.52 3.64
CA ARG A 11 -16.79 -6.87 5.01
C ARG A 11 -17.90 -5.94 5.48
N GLU A 12 -19.03 -6.53 5.82
CA GLU A 12 -20.14 -5.83 6.47
C GLU A 12 -20.01 -5.94 7.98
N TYR A 13 -20.32 -4.84 8.67
CA TYR A 13 -20.29 -4.75 10.12
C TYR A 13 -21.69 -4.53 10.67
N ASP A 14 -22.04 -5.28 11.73
CA ASP A 14 -23.25 -5.04 12.51
C ASP A 14 -23.01 -3.93 13.57
N ASP A 15 -22.64 -2.74 13.09
CA ASP A 15 -22.38 -1.54 13.90
C ASP A 15 -23.49 -0.49 13.74
N ALA A 16 -23.41 0.61 14.49
CA ALA A 16 -24.45 1.64 14.44
C ALA A 16 -24.55 2.37 13.10
N PHE A 17 -23.53 2.27 12.25
CA PHE A 17 -23.43 2.99 10.98
C PHE A 17 -23.61 2.08 9.77
N ASN A 18 -23.95 0.79 9.97
CA ASN A 18 -23.99 -0.23 8.92
C ASN A 18 -22.72 -0.15 8.05
N THR A 19 -21.57 -0.16 8.72
CA THR A 19 -20.26 0.03 8.07
C THR A 19 -20.02 -1.10 7.06
N LEU A 20 -19.56 -0.71 5.87
CA LEU A 20 -19.11 -1.62 4.82
C LEU A 20 -17.68 -1.22 4.44
N ASP A 21 -16.75 -2.15 4.61
CA ASP A 21 -15.39 -2.00 4.10
C ASP A 21 -15.22 -2.79 2.83
N VAL A 22 -14.55 -2.21 1.85
CA VAL A 22 -14.26 -2.83 0.56
C VAL A 22 -12.80 -2.59 0.20
N SER A 23 -12.02 -3.66 0.15
CA SER A 23 -10.61 -3.65 -0.24
C SER A 23 -10.46 -4.12 -1.68
N TYR A 24 -9.71 -3.38 -2.48
CA TYR A 24 -9.48 -3.62 -3.89
C TYR A 24 -8.03 -4.03 -4.11
N PHE A 25 -7.79 -5.32 -4.32
CA PHE A 25 -6.47 -5.89 -4.53
C PHE A 25 -6.15 -6.07 -6.01
N ALA A 26 -4.94 -5.69 -6.41
CA ALA A 26 -4.34 -6.00 -7.69
C ALA A 26 -3.08 -6.85 -7.49
N PHE A 27 -2.88 -7.82 -8.38
CA PHE A 27 -1.67 -8.66 -8.39
C PHE A 27 -0.80 -8.31 -9.58
N TYR A 28 0.46 -7.99 -9.32
CA TYR A 28 1.49 -7.81 -10.32
C TYR A 28 2.38 -9.05 -10.33
N PRO A 29 2.58 -9.72 -11.49
CA PRO A 29 3.43 -10.90 -11.54
C PRO A 29 4.90 -10.65 -11.16
N TYR A 30 5.37 -9.41 -11.23
CA TYR A 30 6.74 -9.03 -10.92
C TYR A 30 6.83 -7.54 -10.56
N ASN A 31 7.44 -7.24 -9.41
CA ASN A 31 7.86 -5.92 -8.98
C ASN A 31 9.30 -5.67 -9.44
N ARG A 32 9.52 -4.65 -10.26
CA ARG A 32 10.85 -4.28 -10.79
C ARG A 32 11.70 -3.54 -9.74
N GLY A 33 11.11 -3.12 -8.63
CA GLY A 33 11.79 -2.32 -7.63
C GLY A 33 12.14 -0.94 -8.16
N LYS A 34 13.20 -0.36 -7.61
CA LYS A 34 13.63 1.02 -7.86
C LYS A 34 15.11 1.04 -8.23
N ASP A 35 15.44 1.80 -9.27
CA ASP A 35 16.84 2.08 -9.58
C ASP A 35 17.34 3.17 -8.62
N ALA A 36 18.39 2.86 -7.87
CA ALA A 36 18.87 3.64 -6.74
C ALA A 36 20.40 3.78 -6.75
N CYS A 37 20.88 4.95 -6.37
CA CYS A 37 22.31 5.20 -6.17
C CYS A 37 22.72 4.82 -4.75
N VAL A 38 23.50 3.77 -4.60
CA VAL A 38 24.19 3.42 -3.36
C VAL A 38 25.52 4.16 -3.34
N GLY A 39 25.52 5.36 -2.78
CA GLY A 39 26.67 6.26 -2.78
C GLY A 39 26.24 7.73 -2.76
N VAL A 40 26.96 8.56 -3.51
CA VAL A 40 26.66 9.99 -3.62
C VAL A 40 26.13 10.30 -5.02
N PRO A 41 24.86 10.72 -5.17
CA PRO A 41 24.37 11.23 -6.45
C PRO A 41 25.02 12.59 -6.75
N ILE A 42 25.68 12.72 -7.92
CA ILE A 42 26.32 13.96 -8.41
C ILE A 42 25.89 14.19 -9.86
N ASP A 43 25.23 15.32 -10.12
CA ASP A 43 24.77 15.74 -11.47
C ASP A 43 24.02 14.62 -12.24
N GLY A 44 23.16 13.87 -11.55
CA GLY A 44 22.39 12.77 -12.13
C GLY A 44 23.17 11.47 -12.36
N SER A 45 24.45 11.42 -11.98
CA SER A 45 25.27 10.21 -11.98
C SER A 45 25.48 9.69 -10.56
N CYS A 46 25.58 8.37 -10.39
CA CYS A 46 25.92 7.80 -9.10
C CYS A 46 27.44 7.68 -8.91
N VAL A 47 28.00 8.37 -7.91
CA VAL A 47 29.35 8.10 -7.43
C VAL A 47 29.26 7.05 -6.32
N GLY A 48 29.41 5.79 -6.72
CA GLY A 48 29.18 4.61 -5.89
C GLY A 48 28.78 3.44 -6.76
N ALA A 49 27.64 2.82 -6.44
CA ALA A 49 27.04 1.77 -7.24
C ALA A 49 25.58 2.10 -7.58
N GLU A 50 25.22 2.00 -8.86
CA GLU A 50 23.81 1.93 -9.25
C GLU A 50 23.30 0.52 -8.99
N LYS A 51 22.19 0.43 -8.26
CA LYS A 51 21.55 -0.82 -7.88
C LYS A 51 20.07 -0.76 -8.19
N ASN A 52 19.48 -1.92 -8.45
CA ASN A 52 18.04 -2.07 -8.51
C ASN A 52 17.58 -2.73 -7.21
N LEU A 53 16.76 -2.03 -6.43
CA LEU A 53 16.41 -2.38 -5.06
C LEU A 53 14.93 -2.73 -4.92
N GLY A 54 14.65 -3.74 -4.10
CA GLY A 54 13.32 -4.19 -3.73
C GLY A 54 12.59 -4.96 -4.83
N ASN A 55 13.27 -5.40 -5.90
CA ASN A 55 12.60 -6.16 -6.95
C ASN A 55 12.25 -7.57 -6.46
N HIS A 56 11.12 -8.13 -6.89
CA HIS A 56 10.66 -9.43 -6.45
C HIS A 56 9.57 -10.03 -7.36
N VAL A 57 9.43 -11.35 -7.35
CA VAL A 57 8.39 -12.08 -8.08
C VAL A 57 7.10 -12.03 -7.30
N GLY A 58 6.00 -11.63 -7.96
CA GLY A 58 4.67 -11.56 -7.36
C GLY A 58 4.52 -10.41 -6.38
N ASP A 59 3.50 -9.58 -6.55
CA ASP A 59 3.31 -8.40 -5.73
C ASP A 59 1.82 -8.07 -5.59
N TRP A 60 1.39 -7.86 -4.35
CA TRP A 60 0.01 -7.59 -3.99
C TRP A 60 -0.10 -6.17 -3.45
N GLU A 61 -0.79 -5.34 -4.22
CA GLU A 61 -1.10 -3.97 -3.83
C GLU A 61 -2.60 -3.79 -3.65
N HIS A 62 -2.99 -2.86 -2.78
CA HIS A 62 -4.39 -2.65 -2.46
C HIS A 62 -4.70 -1.25 -1.97
N ASN A 63 -5.97 -0.87 -2.10
CA ASN A 63 -6.55 0.27 -1.40
C ASN A 63 -7.91 -0.15 -0.88
N ALA A 64 -8.44 0.57 0.09
CA ALA A 64 -9.75 0.26 0.64
C ALA A 64 -10.65 1.48 0.81
N LEU A 65 -11.94 1.25 0.66
CA LEU A 65 -13.00 2.21 0.88
C LEU A 65 -13.89 1.74 2.01
N ARG A 66 -14.13 2.62 2.98
CA ARG A 66 -15.12 2.46 4.03
C ARG A 66 -16.35 3.30 3.70
N PHE A 67 -17.50 2.66 3.74
CA PHE A 67 -18.82 3.27 3.63
C PHE A 67 -19.53 3.22 4.98
N ARG A 68 -20.34 4.24 5.25
CA ARG A 68 -21.26 4.30 6.40
C ARG A 68 -22.64 4.67 5.91
N ASN A 69 -23.64 3.87 6.26
CA ASN A 69 -25.03 4.04 5.83
C ASN A 69 -25.16 4.22 4.31
N GLY A 70 -24.36 3.47 3.54
CA GLY A 70 -24.34 3.53 2.08
C GLY A 70 -23.66 4.76 1.48
N GLN A 71 -23.06 5.64 2.28
CA GLN A 71 -22.29 6.81 1.82
C GLN A 71 -20.79 6.58 1.98
N PRO A 72 -19.95 7.12 1.07
CA PRO A 72 -18.50 7.11 1.26
C PRO A 72 -18.13 7.81 2.57
N TYR A 73 -17.20 7.22 3.32
CA TYR A 73 -16.74 7.78 4.58
C TYR A 73 -15.23 8.02 4.58
N MET A 74 -14.46 7.00 4.20
CA MET A 74 -13.01 7.07 4.22
C MET A 74 -12.40 6.20 3.13
N ILE A 75 -11.29 6.63 2.56
CA ILE A 75 -10.43 5.82 1.71
C ILE A 75 -9.07 5.68 2.39
N HIS A 76 -8.52 4.48 2.38
CA HIS A 76 -7.12 4.20 2.73
C HIS A 76 -6.36 3.89 1.44
N LEU A 77 -5.35 4.70 1.15
CA LEU A 77 -4.43 4.45 0.05
C LEU A 77 -3.16 3.80 0.59
N ASN A 78 -2.91 2.55 0.21
CA ASN A 78 -1.75 1.80 0.68
C ASN A 78 -0.57 1.97 -0.29
N VAL A 79 0.59 2.20 0.28
CA VAL A 79 1.86 2.36 -0.42
C VAL A 79 2.86 1.43 0.26
N HIS A 80 3.15 0.29 -0.37
CA HIS A 80 4.04 -0.75 0.17
C HIS A 80 3.55 -1.32 1.53
N SER A 81 4.10 -0.81 2.63
CA SER A 81 3.83 -1.23 4.01
C SER A 81 3.25 -0.12 4.88
N PHE A 82 2.96 1.04 4.28
CA PHE A 82 2.40 2.23 4.91
C PHE A 82 1.29 2.81 4.02
N GLY A 83 0.74 3.97 4.36
CA GLY A 83 -0.31 4.59 3.57
C GLY A 83 -0.85 5.87 4.16
N ALA A 84 -1.98 6.33 3.63
CA ALA A 84 -2.70 7.47 4.16
C ALA A 84 -4.21 7.30 4.09
N TYR A 85 -4.88 7.84 5.10
CA TYR A 85 -6.32 7.86 5.22
C TYR A 85 -6.85 9.22 4.82
N TYR A 86 -7.95 9.21 4.07
CA TYR A 86 -8.62 10.41 3.59
C TYR A 86 -10.11 10.32 3.90
N ILE A 87 -10.70 11.39 4.42
CA ILE A 87 -12.11 11.45 4.80
C ILE A 87 -12.92 12.07 3.66
N TRP A 88 -14.08 11.49 3.41
CA TRP A 88 -15.05 12.03 2.46
C TRP A 88 -15.59 13.38 2.94
N ASN A 89 -15.44 14.41 2.11
CA ASN A 89 -16.03 15.72 2.34
C ASN A 89 -17.24 15.91 1.42
N GLU A 90 -18.44 15.88 2.01
CA GLU A 90 -19.70 16.03 1.27
C GLU A 90 -19.84 17.38 0.56
N THR A 91 -19.20 18.43 1.08
CA THR A 91 -19.31 19.78 0.50
C THR A 91 -18.48 19.91 -0.77
N THR A 92 -17.27 19.35 -0.76
CA THR A 92 -16.36 19.38 -1.92
C THR A 92 -16.49 18.14 -2.80
N ASN A 93 -17.27 17.14 -2.38
CA ASN A 93 -17.51 15.88 -3.09
C ASN A 93 -16.20 15.18 -3.48
N ASN A 94 -15.25 15.14 -2.54
CA ASN A 94 -13.97 14.46 -2.70
C ASN A 94 -13.42 13.95 -1.35
N PHE A 95 -12.39 13.11 -1.42
CA PHE A 95 -11.65 12.67 -0.23
C PHE A 95 -10.53 13.66 0.09
N GLN A 96 -10.43 14.06 1.36
CA GLN A 96 -9.43 14.99 1.87
C GLN A 96 -8.50 14.29 2.86
N PHE A 97 -7.20 14.58 2.79
CA PHE A 97 -6.20 13.99 3.66
C PHE A 97 -6.60 14.16 5.13
N PHE A 98 -6.50 13.07 5.89
CA PHE A 98 -6.82 13.04 7.32
C PHE A 98 -5.59 12.72 8.16
N VAL A 99 -4.97 11.57 7.90
CA VAL A 99 -3.76 11.13 8.61
C VAL A 99 -2.93 10.22 7.72
N GLY A 100 -1.61 10.38 7.78
CA GLY A 100 -0.64 9.53 7.10
C GLY A 100 0.03 8.58 8.09
N GLU A 101 0.44 7.42 7.61
CA GLU A 101 1.26 6.48 8.37
C GLU A 101 2.74 6.86 8.24
N GLU A 102 3.51 6.64 9.31
CA GLU A 102 4.95 6.89 9.33
C GLU A 102 5.71 5.74 8.68
N VAL A 103 6.81 6.06 8.00
CA VAL A 103 7.80 5.08 7.55
C VAL A 103 8.92 5.01 8.57
N ARG A 104 9.24 3.79 9.00
CA ARG A 104 10.40 3.53 9.85
C ARG A 104 11.61 3.28 8.95
N ALA A 105 12.63 4.13 9.05
CA ALA A 105 13.91 3.84 8.42
C ALA A 105 14.76 3.02 9.39
N ALA A 106 15.13 1.79 9.01
CA ALA A 106 16.18 1.05 9.70
C ALA A 106 17.53 1.62 9.23
N VAL A 107 18.03 2.68 9.89
CA VAL A 107 19.37 3.20 9.64
C VAL A 107 20.16 3.12 10.93
N GLY A 108 21.07 2.14 11.04
CA GLY A 108 21.97 2.07 12.18
C GLY A 108 22.90 0.86 12.16
N GLY A 109 24.18 1.10 11.85
CA GLY A 109 25.28 0.24 12.26
C GLY A 109 26.22 1.06 13.13
N ASP A 110 26.39 0.67 14.40
CA ASP A 110 27.53 1.13 15.19
C ASP A 110 28.81 0.46 14.65
N TYR A 111 29.96 1.07 14.88
CA TYR A 111 31.30 0.52 14.61
C TYR A 111 31.58 -0.84 15.30
N ASN A 112 30.61 -1.39 16.05
CA ASN A 112 30.72 -2.55 16.94
C ASN A 112 29.74 -3.70 16.63
N ASP A 113 29.05 -3.73 15.47
CA ASP A 113 28.12 -4.82 15.09
C ASP A 113 26.92 -5.03 16.06
N GLU A 114 26.64 -4.07 16.95
CA GLU A 114 25.41 -4.05 17.74
C GLU A 114 24.34 -3.23 17.00
N PRO A 115 23.11 -3.75 16.80
CA PRO A 115 22.04 -3.01 16.14
C PRO A 115 21.62 -1.84 17.03
N VAL A 116 22.09 -0.64 16.70
CA VAL A 116 21.56 0.59 17.29
C VAL A 116 20.32 0.97 16.50
N GLU A 117 19.15 0.73 17.07
CA GLU A 117 17.88 1.30 16.59
C GLU A 117 17.94 2.82 16.71
N ILE A 118 18.44 3.50 15.68
CA ILE A 118 18.12 4.91 15.46
C ILE A 118 16.74 4.88 14.79
N GLU A 119 15.66 4.80 15.56
CA GLU A 119 14.29 4.86 15.04
C GLU A 119 14.04 6.26 14.44
N GLY A 120 14.48 6.48 13.20
CA GLY A 120 14.02 7.59 12.37
C GLY A 120 12.60 7.30 11.91
N ARG A 121 11.62 7.99 12.49
CA ARG A 121 10.24 8.02 12.01
C ARG A 121 10.12 9.17 11.02
N TYR A 122 9.71 8.86 9.81
CA TYR A 122 9.52 9.83 8.76
C TYR A 122 8.06 9.84 8.35
N GLU A 123 7.48 11.02 8.25
CA GLU A 123 6.14 11.21 7.68
C GLU A 123 6.31 11.56 6.19
N PRO A 124 5.97 10.64 5.26
CA PRO A 124 5.97 10.95 3.84
C PRO A 124 5.00 12.11 3.56
N GLN A 125 5.27 12.85 2.49
CA GLN A 125 4.33 13.85 2.02
C GLN A 125 3.23 13.16 1.21
N TYR A 126 2.00 13.19 1.74
CA TYR A 126 0.84 12.62 1.06
C TYR A 126 0.06 13.71 0.30
N PRO A 127 -0.56 13.35 -0.83
CA PRO A 127 -1.50 14.23 -1.53
C PRO A 127 -2.58 14.75 -0.58
N GLN A 128 -3.02 16.00 -0.77
CA GLN A 128 -4.04 16.59 0.09
C GLN A 128 -5.46 16.10 -0.22
N THR A 129 -5.67 15.55 -1.40
CA THR A 129 -6.95 15.04 -1.87
C THR A 129 -6.76 13.84 -2.78
N VAL A 130 -7.76 12.96 -2.85
CA VAL A 130 -7.85 11.92 -3.90
C VAL A 130 -8.77 12.43 -5.00
N GLU A 131 -8.26 12.44 -6.24
CA GLU A 131 -9.02 12.83 -7.42
C GLU A 131 -10.13 11.82 -7.73
N LEU A 132 -11.23 12.28 -8.32
CA LEU A 132 -12.32 11.44 -8.79
C LEU A 132 -12.54 11.62 -10.29
N ILE A 133 -12.80 10.51 -11.00
CA ILE A 133 -13.44 10.51 -12.32
C ILE A 133 -14.91 10.11 -12.12
N GLY A 134 -15.80 11.11 -12.17
CA GLY A 134 -17.19 10.93 -11.80
C GLY A 134 -17.31 10.55 -10.33
N THR A 135 -17.71 9.31 -10.04
CA THR A 135 -17.84 8.78 -8.68
C THR A 135 -16.68 7.88 -8.25
N HIS A 136 -15.67 7.69 -9.11
CA HIS A 136 -14.61 6.70 -8.89
C HIS A 136 -13.31 7.40 -8.49
N PRO A 137 -12.69 7.02 -7.34
CA PRO A 137 -11.37 7.48 -6.98
C PRO A 137 -10.32 7.09 -8.03
N VAL A 138 -9.40 8.01 -8.30
CA VAL A 138 -8.23 7.79 -9.14
C VAL A 138 -7.04 7.53 -8.25
N VAL A 139 -6.31 6.46 -8.53
CA VAL A 139 -5.10 6.06 -7.83
C VAL A 139 -4.02 5.74 -8.85
N TYR A 140 -2.78 6.11 -8.55
CA TYR A 140 -1.66 6.03 -9.46
C TYR A 140 -0.65 5.01 -8.96
N SER A 141 -0.39 3.97 -9.76
CA SER A 141 0.60 2.94 -9.43
C SER A 141 2.01 3.39 -9.78
N ALA A 142 2.92 3.26 -8.84
CA ALA A 142 4.32 3.62 -9.03
C ALA A 142 5.01 2.73 -10.06
N ASN A 143 5.86 3.34 -10.88
CA ASN A 143 6.60 2.63 -11.91
C ASN A 143 7.58 1.62 -11.31
N GLY A 144 7.31 0.34 -11.50
CA GLY A 144 8.15 -0.78 -11.10
C GLY A 144 7.89 -1.29 -9.69
N SER A 145 7.75 -0.39 -8.73
CA SER A 145 7.51 -0.69 -7.30
C SER A 145 6.03 -0.82 -6.91
N HIS A 146 5.13 -0.34 -7.76
CA HIS A 146 3.66 -0.45 -7.67
C HIS A 146 2.91 0.24 -6.53
N GLY A 147 3.60 0.84 -5.56
CA GLY A 147 2.96 1.63 -4.50
C GLY A 147 1.89 2.59 -5.03
N LEU A 148 0.73 2.63 -4.36
CA LEU A 148 -0.49 3.25 -4.89
C LEU A 148 -0.73 4.64 -4.28
N TRP A 149 -0.49 5.69 -5.07
CA TRP A 149 -0.54 7.07 -4.63
C TRP A 149 -1.80 7.81 -5.07
N GLY A 150 -2.19 8.83 -4.31
CA GLY A 150 -3.32 9.71 -4.64
C GLY A 150 -3.02 10.76 -5.73
N SER A 151 -1.78 10.86 -6.21
CA SER A 151 -1.39 11.78 -7.28
C SER A 151 -0.29 11.22 -8.19
N ALA A 152 -0.24 11.76 -9.40
CA ALA A 152 0.87 11.65 -10.34
C ALA A 152 2.01 12.60 -9.93
N ASP A 153 3.06 12.08 -9.31
CA ASP A 153 4.20 12.87 -8.83
C ASP A 153 5.44 11.98 -8.54
N VAL A 154 6.49 12.61 -8.02
CA VAL A 154 7.63 11.94 -7.39
C VAL A 154 7.43 11.91 -5.88
N HIS A 155 7.34 10.72 -5.30
CA HIS A 155 7.07 10.53 -3.88
C HIS A 155 8.31 10.02 -3.16
N THR A 156 8.84 10.81 -2.22
CA THR A 156 9.99 10.44 -1.38
C THR A 156 9.51 10.08 0.02
N TYR A 157 9.83 8.87 0.51
CA TYR A 157 9.34 8.42 1.82
C TYR A 157 10.29 8.77 2.95
N VAL A 158 11.59 8.53 2.73
CA VAL A 158 12.65 8.81 3.70
C VAL A 158 13.63 9.77 3.05
N PRO A 159 13.69 11.03 3.50
CA PRO A 159 14.64 12.02 2.98
C PRO A 159 16.08 11.53 3.11
N GLY A 160 16.84 11.61 2.02
CA GLY A 160 18.25 11.20 1.97
C GLY A 160 18.49 9.75 1.58
N LEU A 161 17.45 8.91 1.53
CA LEU A 161 17.52 7.60 0.89
C LEU A 161 17.18 7.70 -0.61
N PRO A 162 17.77 6.85 -1.46
CA PRO A 162 17.55 6.89 -2.90
C PRO A 162 16.22 6.27 -3.35
N LEU A 163 15.33 5.90 -2.42
CA LEU A 163 14.07 5.23 -2.72
C LEU A 163 12.94 6.25 -2.95
N GLN A 164 12.53 6.39 -4.20
CA GLN A 164 11.40 7.23 -4.62
C GLN A 164 10.43 6.43 -5.48
N ASP A 165 9.14 6.74 -5.34
CA ASP A 165 8.14 6.31 -6.32
C ASP A 165 7.94 7.39 -7.37
N PHE A 166 7.80 6.95 -8.62
CA PHE A 166 7.44 7.81 -9.74
C PHE A 166 6.08 7.36 -10.26
N THR A 167 5.08 8.22 -10.15
CA THR A 167 3.73 7.98 -10.67
C THR A 167 3.40 8.98 -11.77
N ASN A 168 2.54 8.58 -12.71
CA ASN A 168 2.01 9.46 -13.76
C ASN A 168 0.61 9.00 -14.18
N GLU A 169 -0.12 9.86 -14.91
CA GLU A 169 -1.48 9.56 -15.40
C GLU A 169 -1.55 8.32 -16.29
N GLY A 170 -0.46 8.01 -17.00
CA GLY A 170 -0.28 6.77 -17.75
C GLY A 170 -1.49 6.38 -18.59
N MET A 171 -1.78 5.07 -18.60
CA MET A 171 -3.00 4.52 -19.16
C MET A 171 -3.92 4.14 -18.01
N ALA A 172 -5.10 4.78 -17.94
CA ALA A 172 -6.10 4.47 -16.93
C ALA A 172 -6.60 3.02 -17.07
N TRP A 173 -6.67 2.31 -15.94
CA TRP A 173 -7.34 1.01 -15.86
C TRP A 173 -8.73 1.19 -15.27
N THR A 174 -9.74 0.85 -16.06
CA THR A 174 -11.13 0.81 -15.62
C THR A 174 -11.34 -0.45 -14.77
N THR A 175 -10.94 -0.41 -13.51
CA THR A 175 -10.88 -1.57 -12.61
C THR A 175 -12.26 -2.20 -12.35
N TRP A 176 -13.31 -1.38 -12.32
CA TRP A 176 -14.69 -1.84 -12.09
C TRP A 176 -15.28 -2.69 -13.21
N ASP A 177 -14.63 -2.77 -14.37
CA ASP A 177 -15.07 -3.65 -15.47
C ASP A 177 -14.69 -5.13 -15.22
N ASN A 178 -13.82 -5.43 -14.23
CA ASN A 178 -13.31 -6.78 -13.98
C ASN A 178 -13.14 -7.08 -12.48
N LEU A 179 -14.22 -6.95 -11.72
CA LEU A 179 -14.24 -7.24 -10.29
C LEU A 179 -14.47 -8.73 -10.02
N ILE A 180 -13.63 -9.29 -9.13
CA ILE A 180 -13.84 -10.60 -8.50
C ILE A 180 -14.28 -10.34 -7.06
N ILE A 181 -15.59 -10.42 -6.81
CA ILE A 181 -16.18 -10.06 -5.52
C ILE A 181 -16.10 -11.24 -4.56
N ILE A 182 -15.50 -11.02 -3.39
CA ILE A 182 -15.17 -12.03 -2.39
C ILE A 182 -15.66 -11.54 -1.02
N PRO A 183 -16.51 -12.31 -0.30
CA PRO A 183 -16.85 -11.97 1.07
C PRO A 183 -15.63 -12.18 1.98
N TRP A 184 -15.36 -11.23 2.86
CA TRP A 184 -14.35 -11.40 3.91
C TRP A 184 -14.76 -12.51 4.87
N LEU A 185 -13.80 -13.37 5.23
CA LEU A 185 -13.98 -14.40 6.26
C LEU A 185 -13.06 -14.16 7.46
N PRO A 186 -13.53 -14.40 8.70
CA PRO A 186 -12.68 -14.31 9.89
C PRO A 186 -11.57 -15.36 9.87
N SER A 187 -10.45 -15.08 10.53
CA SER A 187 -9.19 -15.89 10.47
C SER A 187 -9.37 -17.38 10.78
N ASN A 188 -10.38 -17.74 11.56
CA ASN A 188 -10.72 -19.11 11.92
C ASN A 188 -11.57 -19.86 10.88
N ILE A 189 -11.99 -19.20 9.79
CA ILE A 189 -12.75 -19.79 8.69
C ILE A 189 -11.89 -19.75 7.43
N SER A 190 -11.79 -20.90 6.75
CA SER A 190 -11.04 -21.05 5.50
C SER A 190 -11.95 -20.83 4.29
N TYR A 191 -11.41 -20.21 3.25
CA TYR A 191 -12.01 -20.22 1.93
C TYR A 191 -11.97 -21.61 1.31
N GLU A 192 -13.00 -21.98 0.56
CA GLU A 192 -13.10 -23.29 -0.12
C GLU A 192 -13.15 -23.14 -1.64
N GLY A 193 -13.02 -24.27 -2.35
CA GLY A 193 -13.10 -24.32 -3.82
C GLY A 193 -12.05 -23.44 -4.50
N ASN A 194 -12.49 -22.65 -5.50
CA ASN A 194 -11.61 -21.79 -6.30
C ASN A 194 -11.02 -20.60 -5.52
N LEU A 195 -11.45 -20.37 -4.29
CA LEU A 195 -10.92 -19.32 -3.41
C LEU A 195 -9.94 -19.86 -2.37
N ASN A 196 -9.67 -21.17 -2.33
CA ASN A 196 -8.82 -21.78 -1.31
C ASN A 196 -7.39 -21.19 -1.26
N TRP A 197 -6.88 -20.67 -2.38
CA TRP A 197 -5.59 -20.00 -2.46
C TRP A 197 -5.49 -18.77 -1.55
N LEU A 198 -6.61 -18.10 -1.23
CA LEU A 198 -6.64 -16.99 -0.26
C LEU A 198 -6.28 -17.43 1.16
N ASN A 199 -6.24 -18.72 1.47
CA ASN A 199 -5.82 -19.18 2.80
C ASN A 199 -4.29 -19.21 2.97
N PHE A 200 -3.51 -18.94 1.93
CA PHE A 200 -2.06 -18.90 2.04
C PHE A 200 -1.61 -17.64 2.79
N LEU A 201 -0.94 -17.83 3.93
CA LEU A 201 -0.50 -16.77 4.84
C LEU A 201 0.98 -16.39 4.70
N GLY A 202 1.72 -17.09 3.84
CA GLY A 202 3.13 -16.80 3.58
C GLY A 202 3.32 -15.67 2.57
N ASP A 203 4.59 -15.50 2.20
CA ASP A 203 5.03 -14.53 1.20
C ASP A 203 4.77 -15.06 -0.21
N TRP A 204 4.21 -14.20 -1.06
CA TRP A 204 3.85 -14.51 -2.43
C TRP A 204 5.01 -14.19 -3.36
N GLY A 205 5.91 -15.14 -3.59
CA GLY A 205 7.05 -14.90 -4.46
C GLY A 205 8.30 -15.69 -4.11
N ASN A 206 9.41 -14.96 -4.09
CA ASN A 206 10.73 -15.43 -3.66
C ASN A 206 11.09 -14.88 -2.27
N SER A 207 12.15 -15.43 -1.69
CA SER A 207 12.83 -14.84 -0.52
C SER A 207 13.83 -13.79 -0.96
N ALA A 208 14.14 -12.84 -0.06
CA ALA A 208 15.12 -11.81 -0.30
C ALA A 208 16.56 -12.35 -0.50
N GLU A 209 17.32 -11.70 -1.39
CA GLU A 209 18.74 -11.97 -1.66
C GLU A 209 19.47 -10.65 -2.00
N GLY A 210 20.80 -10.61 -1.80
CA GLY A 210 21.60 -9.42 -2.14
C GLY A 210 21.37 -8.23 -1.21
N CYS A 211 21.26 -8.47 0.10
CA CYS A 211 20.98 -7.46 1.12
C CYS A 211 22.24 -6.72 1.63
N GLU A 212 23.34 -6.75 0.88
CA GLU A 212 24.64 -6.18 1.29
C GLU A 212 24.55 -4.68 1.64
N TYR A 213 23.60 -3.97 1.01
CA TYR A 213 23.38 -2.53 1.17
C TYR A 213 22.08 -2.18 1.89
N GLU A 214 21.34 -3.16 2.41
CA GLU A 214 20.02 -2.94 3.04
C GLU A 214 20.11 -1.93 4.18
N ILE A 215 21.17 -1.97 4.99
CA ILE A 215 21.37 -1.05 6.13
C ILE A 215 21.46 0.44 5.74
N VAL A 216 21.87 0.75 4.50
CA VAL A 216 21.99 2.13 4.01
C VAL A 216 20.92 2.50 2.99
N THR A 217 20.19 1.52 2.48
CA THR A 217 19.16 1.74 1.44
C THR A 217 17.76 1.49 1.93
N GLY A 218 17.59 0.69 2.98
CA GLY A 218 16.33 0.19 3.52
C GLY A 218 15.80 -1.07 2.84
N GLU A 219 16.43 -1.55 1.75
CA GLU A 219 15.90 -2.64 0.92
C GLU A 219 17.04 -3.52 0.37
N CYS A 220 16.79 -4.82 0.21
CA CYS A 220 17.68 -5.72 -0.54
C CYS A 220 17.60 -5.45 -2.05
N GLU A 221 18.56 -5.94 -2.84
CA GLU A 221 18.40 -5.91 -4.32
C GLU A 221 17.20 -6.74 -4.76
N LEU A 222 17.19 -8.02 -4.39
CA LEU A 222 16.03 -8.90 -4.53
C LEU A 222 15.29 -8.90 -3.18
N GLY A 223 14.09 -8.31 -3.12
CA GLY A 223 13.22 -8.33 -1.95
C GLY A 223 12.45 -9.65 -1.81
N SER A 224 11.86 -9.87 -0.64
CA SER A 224 10.86 -10.93 -0.48
C SER A 224 9.53 -10.48 -1.09
N GLY A 225 8.78 -11.42 -1.67
CA GLY A 225 7.39 -11.13 -2.08
C GLY A 225 6.51 -10.74 -0.89
N PRO A 226 5.43 -9.96 -1.08
CA PRO A 226 4.59 -9.52 0.02
C PRO A 226 3.63 -10.63 0.48
N SER A 227 3.06 -10.44 1.67
CA SER A 227 1.93 -11.26 2.12
C SER A 227 0.68 -11.01 1.26
N GLY A 228 -0.16 -12.04 1.16
CA GLY A 228 -1.38 -11.97 0.35
C GLY A 228 -2.54 -11.23 1.02
N PRO A 229 -3.68 -11.08 0.31
CA PRO A 229 -4.85 -10.32 0.77
C PRO A 229 -5.38 -10.74 2.15
N ARG A 230 -5.17 -12.01 2.52
CA ARG A 230 -5.65 -12.58 3.79
C ARG A 230 -5.01 -11.98 5.03
N SER A 231 -3.78 -11.51 4.90
CA SER A 231 -2.96 -11.01 6.00
C SER A 231 -2.99 -9.47 6.10
N LYS A 232 -3.68 -8.81 5.18
CA LYS A 232 -3.73 -7.34 5.09
C LYS A 232 -4.96 -6.82 5.86
N VAL A 233 -4.77 -5.70 6.56
CA VAL A 233 -5.80 -5.03 7.35
C VAL A 233 -5.82 -3.56 6.95
N ASP A 234 -6.95 -3.11 6.40
CA ASP A 234 -7.06 -1.77 5.85
C ASP A 234 -7.58 -0.73 6.84
N PHE A 235 -8.46 -1.16 7.74
CA PHE A 235 -9.10 -0.28 8.71
C PHE A 235 -9.18 -0.97 10.07
N PRO A 236 -9.11 -0.20 11.17
CA PRO A 236 -9.51 -0.71 12.47
C PRO A 236 -11.01 -1.07 12.45
N ASP A 237 -11.37 -2.13 13.16
CA ASP A 237 -12.77 -2.54 13.32
C ASP A 237 -13.57 -1.40 13.98
N PRO A 238 -14.80 -1.11 13.49
CA PRO A 238 -15.64 -0.08 14.06
C PRO A 238 -16.20 -0.50 15.43
N GLU A 239 -16.59 0.48 16.23
CA GLU A 239 -17.23 0.27 17.52
C GLU A 239 -18.57 -0.48 17.39
N PRO A 240 -18.83 -1.52 18.20
CA PRO A 240 -20.06 -2.29 18.13
C PRO A 240 -21.28 -1.49 18.58
N LYS A 241 -22.49 -1.86 18.10
CA LYS A 241 -23.77 -1.19 18.43
C LYS A 241 -24.01 -0.96 19.94
N THR A 242 -23.49 -1.84 20.79
CA THR A 242 -23.74 -1.85 22.23
C THR A 242 -22.88 -0.87 23.03
N SER A 243 -21.85 -0.25 22.45
CA SER A 243 -20.99 0.72 23.18
C SER A 243 -21.57 2.14 23.25
N MET A 244 -22.63 2.45 22.49
CA MET A 244 -23.27 3.78 22.44
C MET A 244 -24.30 4.06 23.57
N HIS A 245 -24.21 3.37 24.72
CA HIS A 245 -25.16 3.53 25.84
C HIS A 245 -24.59 4.12 27.13
N ASN A 246 -23.41 4.73 27.10
CA ASN A 246 -22.84 5.39 28.27
C ASN A 246 -22.36 6.82 27.97
N TYR A 247 -23.27 7.74 27.67
CA TYR A 247 -23.09 9.19 27.86
C TYR A 247 -24.43 9.85 28.19
#